data_AF-A0A4Y1ZCK3-F1
#
_entry.id   AF-A0A4Y1ZCK3-F1
#
_cell.length_a   1.000
_cell.length_b   1.000
_cell.length_c   1.000
_cell.angle_alpha   90.00
_cell.angle_beta   90.00
_cell.angle_gamma   90.00
#
_symmetry.space_group_name_H-M   'P 1'
#
loop_
_entity.id
_entity.type
_entity.pdbx_description
1 polymer ?
#
loop_
_entity_poly.entity_id
_entity_poly.type
_entity_poly.pdbx_seq_one_letter_code
_entity_poly.pdbx_strand_id
1 'polypeptide(L)'
;MIYSVTLNPAIDRIIHVTDELTRGKNNHISESYGDIGGKGTHVSVVLSCLDTPNRATGFIGENGKEELYSLLMDRKVNPEFFVLPNRAVRQNYVIMDETHSGSFMITQTGPSITPNELEQFTADFTSRLVPDDIVVFAGNPSRLMTPNDYGSLLKKVKETGVRLIVDASGDYLKKPLKSRRL
;
A
#
# COMPACT_ATOMS: atom_id res chain seq x y z
N MET A 1 -19.30 1.73 -4.19
CA MET A 1 -17.94 1.61 -4.78
C MET A 1 -17.04 0.87 -3.79
N ILE A 2 -15.96 0.21 -4.24
CA ILE A 2 -14.96 -0.37 -3.34
C ILE A 2 -13.68 0.48 -3.38
N TYR A 3 -13.24 0.96 -2.22
CA TYR A 3 -11.96 1.63 -2.06
C TYR A 3 -10.98 0.71 -1.36
N SER A 4 -9.80 0.48 -1.93
CA SER A 4 -8.69 -0.13 -1.20
C SER A 4 -7.70 0.95 -0.77
N VAL A 5 -7.42 1.01 0.52
CA VAL A 5 -6.55 2.03 1.11
C VAL A 5 -5.19 1.42 1.44
N THR A 6 -4.15 1.97 0.82
CA THR A 6 -2.76 1.56 1.01
C THR A 6 -1.98 2.74 1.59
N LEU A 7 -1.69 2.71 2.88
CA LEU A 7 -0.99 3.80 3.57
C LEU A 7 0.53 3.79 3.37
N ASN A 8 1.07 2.76 2.71
CA ASN A 8 2.49 2.64 2.39
C ASN A 8 2.71 1.80 1.10
N PRO A 9 2.18 2.26 -0.05
CA PRO A 9 2.34 1.53 -1.31
C PRO A 9 3.81 1.49 -1.71
N ALA A 10 4.16 0.52 -2.55
CA ALA A 10 5.51 0.33 -3.02
C ALA A 10 5.55 -0.03 -4.50
N ILE A 11 6.74 0.07 -5.06
CA ILE A 11 7.12 -0.64 -6.28
C ILE A 11 8.03 -1.78 -5.84
N ASP A 12 7.60 -3.01 -6.11
CA ASP A 12 8.39 -4.21 -5.85
C ASP A 12 9.33 -4.41 -7.04
N ARG A 13 10.62 -4.19 -6.82
CA ARG A 13 11.70 -4.45 -7.77
C ARG A 13 11.99 -5.93 -7.77
N ILE A 14 11.43 -6.64 -8.74
CA ILE A 14 11.68 -8.04 -8.94
C ILE A 14 13.03 -8.18 -9.65
N ILE A 15 13.91 -8.99 -9.10
CA ILE A 15 15.27 -9.21 -9.59
C ILE A 15 15.52 -10.72 -9.61
N HIS A 16 15.75 -11.25 -10.80
CA HIS A 16 16.24 -12.60 -10.99
C HIS A 16 17.75 -12.56 -11.12
N VAL A 17 18.45 -13.39 -10.34
CA VAL A 17 19.89 -13.60 -10.46
C VAL A 17 20.18 -14.94 -11.11
N THR A 18 21.21 -15.00 -11.95
CA THR A 18 21.53 -16.19 -12.76
C THR A 18 21.98 -17.38 -11.91
N ASP A 19 22.73 -17.12 -10.85
CA ASP A 19 23.31 -18.12 -9.94
C ASP A 19 22.78 -17.92 -8.51
N GLU A 20 23.10 -18.85 -7.62
CA GLU A 20 22.78 -18.76 -6.19
C GLU A 20 23.23 -17.42 -5.59
N LEU A 21 22.29 -16.72 -4.93
CA LEU A 21 22.57 -15.41 -4.33
C LEU A 21 23.61 -15.54 -3.22
N THR A 22 24.83 -15.12 -3.50
CA THR A 22 25.97 -15.32 -2.60
C THR A 22 26.48 -14.02 -2.01
N ARG A 23 26.53 -13.93 -0.67
CA ARG A 23 27.13 -12.79 0.05
C ARG A 23 28.63 -12.69 -0.27
N GLY A 24 29.08 -11.49 -0.63
CA GLY A 24 30.49 -11.20 -0.92
C GLY A 24 30.94 -11.54 -2.34
N LYS A 25 30.01 -11.92 -3.23
CA LYS A 25 30.26 -12.07 -4.67
C LYS A 25 29.51 -11.01 -5.47
N ASN A 26 29.96 -10.80 -6.72
CA ASN A 26 29.15 -10.13 -7.72
C ASN A 26 28.06 -11.10 -8.18
N ASN A 27 26.80 -10.72 -7.98
CA ASN A 27 25.64 -11.49 -8.42
C ASN A 27 25.10 -10.82 -9.69
N HIS A 28 25.01 -11.56 -10.79
CA HIS A 28 24.57 -11.02 -12.08
C HIS A 28 23.05 -11.13 -12.21
N ILE A 29 22.42 -10.03 -12.63
CA ILE A 29 20.98 -9.97 -12.86
C ILE A 29 20.68 -10.53 -14.26
N SER A 30 19.82 -11.55 -14.34
CA SER A 30 19.29 -12.06 -15.60
C SER A 30 18.06 -11.28 -16.07
N GLU A 31 17.21 -10.88 -15.14
CA GLU A 31 15.98 -10.14 -15.40
C GLU A 31 15.66 -9.19 -14.24
N SER A 32 15.14 -8.00 -14.57
CA SER A 32 14.56 -7.12 -13.56
C SER A 32 13.40 -6.31 -14.10
N TYR A 33 12.35 -6.20 -13.31
CA TYR A 33 11.16 -5.42 -13.61
C TYR A 33 10.49 -4.89 -12.34
N GLY A 34 9.59 -3.92 -12.51
CA GLY A 34 8.76 -3.38 -11.43
C GLY A 34 7.42 -4.10 -11.37
N ASP A 35 6.97 -4.39 -10.14
CA ASP A 35 5.62 -4.85 -9.85
C ASP A 35 4.97 -3.98 -8.76
N ILE A 36 3.66 -4.11 -8.62
CA ILE A 36 2.86 -3.39 -7.63
C ILE A 36 3.15 -3.96 -6.25
N GLY A 37 3.60 -3.10 -5.35
CA GLY A 37 3.79 -3.42 -3.94
C GLY A 37 2.76 -2.75 -3.03
N GLY A 38 2.41 -3.46 -1.96
CA GLY A 38 1.46 -2.99 -0.94
C GLY A 38 0.19 -3.82 -0.90
N LYS A 39 -0.24 -4.23 0.30
CA LYS A 39 -1.40 -5.13 0.43
C LYS A 39 -2.69 -4.51 -0.12
N GLY A 40 -2.96 -3.24 0.16
CA GLY A 40 -4.15 -2.56 -0.36
C GLY A 40 -4.15 -2.43 -1.88
N THR A 41 -2.99 -2.25 -2.52
CA THR A 41 -2.90 -2.24 -3.98
C THR A 41 -3.12 -3.64 -4.55
N HIS A 42 -2.62 -4.70 -3.90
CA HIS A 42 -2.95 -6.10 -4.25
C HIS A 42 -4.44 -6.40 -4.15
N VAL A 43 -5.15 -5.88 -3.14
CA VAL A 43 -6.61 -6.00 -3.05
C VAL A 43 -7.29 -5.42 -4.29
N SER A 44 -6.89 -4.22 -4.73
CA SER A 44 -7.45 -3.61 -5.94
C SER A 44 -7.14 -4.41 -7.21
N VAL A 45 -5.94 -4.98 -7.32
CA VAL A 45 -5.58 -5.87 -8.43
C VAL A 45 -6.50 -7.09 -8.49
N VAL A 46 -6.72 -7.77 -7.36
CA VAL A 46 -7.62 -8.93 -7.29
C VAL A 46 -9.05 -8.53 -7.65
N LEU A 47 -9.56 -7.42 -7.13
CA LEU A 47 -10.90 -6.92 -7.48
C LEU A 47 -11.03 -6.64 -8.99
N SER A 48 -9.97 -6.10 -9.60
CA SER A 48 -9.95 -5.81 -11.05
C SER A 48 -9.89 -7.08 -11.90
N CYS A 49 -9.17 -8.12 -11.46
CA CYS A 49 -9.20 -9.45 -12.08
C CYS A 49 -10.57 -10.11 -12.02
N LEU A 50 -11.40 -9.74 -11.03
CA LEU A 50 -12.78 -10.19 -10.88
C LEU A 50 -13.79 -9.22 -11.53
N ASP A 51 -13.33 -8.30 -12.38
CA ASP A 51 -14.12 -7.26 -13.05
C ASP A 51 -15.00 -6.43 -12.08
N THR A 52 -14.55 -6.27 -10.83
CA THR A 52 -15.25 -5.52 -9.80
C THR A 52 -14.76 -4.07 -9.76
N PRO A 53 -15.63 -3.07 -9.98
CA PRO A 53 -15.23 -1.66 -9.93
C PRO A 53 -14.62 -1.27 -8.58
N ASN A 54 -13.40 -0.72 -8.63
CA ASN A 54 -12.65 -0.35 -7.45
C ASN A 54 -11.77 0.89 -7.69
N ARG A 55 -11.32 1.51 -6.59
CA ARG A 55 -10.38 2.62 -6.57
C ARG A 55 -9.29 2.36 -5.54
N ALA A 56 -8.03 2.39 -5.96
CA ALA A 56 -6.89 2.31 -5.06
C ALA A 56 -6.52 3.70 -4.56
N THR A 57 -6.45 3.89 -3.26
CA THR A 57 -6.13 5.19 -2.63
C THR A 57 -5.16 5.02 -1.45
N GLY A 58 -4.80 6.13 -0.81
CA GLY A 58 -3.84 6.20 0.29
C GLY A 58 -2.82 7.30 0.04
N PHE A 59 -1.59 7.10 0.52
CA PHE A 59 -0.49 8.04 0.32
C PHE A 59 0.47 7.53 -0.75
N ILE A 60 1.04 8.42 -1.56
CA ILE A 60 2.10 8.08 -2.50
C ILE A 60 3.18 9.16 -2.51
N GLY A 61 4.45 8.79 -2.63
CA GLY A 61 5.50 9.77 -2.88
C GLY A 61 5.41 10.32 -4.30
N GLU A 62 5.68 11.61 -4.49
CA GLU A 62 5.76 12.24 -5.81
C GLU A 62 6.76 11.55 -6.75
N ASN A 63 7.96 11.23 -6.26
CA ASN A 63 9.02 10.65 -7.07
C ASN A 63 8.76 9.15 -7.29
N GLY A 64 8.46 8.77 -8.53
CA GLY A 64 8.12 7.40 -8.92
C GLY A 64 6.62 7.10 -8.96
N LYS A 65 5.73 8.07 -8.71
CA LYS A 65 4.28 7.85 -8.75
C LYS A 65 3.77 7.38 -10.10
N GLU A 66 4.31 7.93 -11.18
CA GLU A 66 3.86 7.63 -12.55
C GLU A 66 4.11 6.17 -12.93
N GLU A 67 5.20 5.58 -12.42
CA GLU A 67 5.49 4.17 -12.63
C GLU A 67 4.46 3.29 -11.91
N LEU A 68 4.18 3.56 -10.62
CA LEU A 68 3.18 2.80 -9.88
C LEU A 68 1.77 2.99 -10.48
N TYR A 69 1.44 4.19 -10.95
CA TYR A 69 0.17 4.46 -11.62
C TYR A 69 0.05 3.66 -12.91
N SER A 70 1.09 3.63 -13.74
CA SER A 70 1.12 2.82 -14.96
C SER A 70 0.89 1.34 -14.65
N LEU A 71 1.63 0.78 -13.68
CA LEU A 71 1.46 -0.61 -13.26
C LEU A 71 0.04 -0.94 -12.78
N LEU A 72 -0.59 -0.02 -12.03
CA LEU A 72 -1.98 -0.16 -11.56
C LEU A 72 -2.98 -0.11 -12.72
N MET A 73 -2.83 0.88 -13.62
CA MET A 73 -3.71 1.05 -14.78
C MET A 73 -3.61 -0.12 -15.76
N ASP A 74 -2.41 -0.68 -15.97
CA ASP A 74 -2.20 -1.89 -16.76
C ASP A 74 -3.00 -3.09 -16.23
N ARG A 75 -3.28 -3.10 -14.91
CA ARG A 75 -4.13 -4.09 -14.24
C ARG A 75 -5.58 -3.61 -14.04
N LYS A 76 -6.01 -2.59 -14.79
CA LYS A 76 -7.35 -1.98 -14.74
C LYS A 76 -7.74 -1.42 -13.37
N VAL A 77 -6.77 -1.10 -12.52
CA VAL A 77 -7.00 -0.43 -11.24
C VAL A 77 -7.00 1.08 -11.45
N ASN A 78 -7.98 1.78 -10.90
CA ASN A 78 -8.02 3.25 -10.92
C ASN A 78 -7.27 3.83 -9.70
N PRO A 79 -6.10 4.49 -9.86
CA PRO A 79 -5.36 5.09 -8.76
C PRO A 79 -5.86 6.51 -8.40
N GLU A 80 -6.13 6.74 -7.11
CA GLU A 80 -6.57 8.02 -6.53
C GLU A 80 -5.81 8.32 -5.24
N PHE A 81 -4.47 8.45 -5.32
CA PHE A 81 -3.61 8.65 -4.14
C PHE A 81 -3.42 10.12 -3.78
N PHE A 82 -3.26 10.38 -2.49
CA PHE A 82 -2.77 11.65 -1.95
C PHE A 82 -1.25 11.73 -2.14
N VAL A 83 -0.80 12.67 -2.97
CA VAL A 83 0.62 12.82 -3.33
C VAL A 83 1.36 13.57 -2.23
N LEU A 84 2.47 13.00 -1.78
CA LEU A 84 3.42 13.59 -0.84
C LEU A 84 4.56 14.27 -1.61
N PRO A 85 4.60 15.61 -1.67
CA PRO A 85 5.60 16.34 -2.47
C PRO A 85 7.03 16.04 -2.02
N ASN A 86 7.96 15.97 -2.98
CA ASN A 86 9.38 15.73 -2.77
C ASN A 86 9.74 14.40 -2.06
N ARG A 87 8.79 13.46 -1.94
CA ARG A 87 9.02 12.13 -1.33
C ARG A 87 9.01 11.05 -2.41
N ALA A 88 9.80 10.00 -2.22
CA ALA A 88 9.82 8.86 -3.13
C ALA A 88 8.77 7.80 -2.75
N VAL A 89 8.23 7.12 -3.75
CA VAL A 89 7.49 5.86 -3.55
C VAL A 89 8.45 4.84 -2.93
N ARG A 90 7.97 4.09 -1.93
CA ARG A 90 8.73 3.02 -1.29
C ARG A 90 9.13 1.98 -2.33
N GLN A 91 10.35 1.48 -2.26
CA GLN A 91 10.78 0.33 -3.05
C GLN A 91 11.04 -0.86 -2.13
N ASN A 92 10.61 -2.03 -2.58
CA ASN A 92 11.07 -3.30 -2.05
C ASN A 92 11.89 -3.98 -3.13
N TYR A 93 12.90 -4.74 -2.74
CA TYR A 93 13.67 -5.57 -3.65
C TYR A 93 13.33 -7.02 -3.33
N VAL A 94 12.81 -7.71 -4.32
CA VAL A 94 12.44 -9.13 -4.29
C VAL A 94 13.45 -9.84 -5.15
N ILE A 95 14.44 -10.46 -4.51
CA ILE A 95 15.56 -11.10 -5.20
C ILE A 95 15.31 -12.61 -5.18
N MET A 96 15.28 -13.20 -6.36
CA MET A 96 15.12 -14.64 -6.56
C MET A 96 16.35 -15.18 -7.28
N ASP A 97 16.85 -16.33 -6.83
CA ASP A 97 17.77 -17.16 -7.60
C ASP A 97 17.04 -18.40 -8.10
N GLU A 98 17.53 -19.01 -9.18
CA GLU A 98 16.92 -20.22 -9.76
C GLU A 98 17.26 -21.50 -8.99
N THR A 99 18.17 -21.40 -8.01
CA THR A 99 18.73 -22.56 -7.30
C THR A 99 17.87 -23.02 -6.13
N HIS A 100 17.13 -22.12 -5.50
CA HIS A 100 16.31 -22.40 -4.32
C HIS A 100 14.88 -21.88 -4.48
N SER A 101 13.93 -22.55 -3.83
CA SER A 101 12.56 -22.04 -3.75
C SER A 101 12.48 -20.89 -2.74
N GLY A 102 11.99 -19.72 -3.17
CA GLY A 102 11.72 -18.58 -2.30
C GLY A 102 12.30 -17.28 -2.84
N SER A 103 12.29 -16.23 -2.00
CA SER A 103 12.80 -14.91 -2.35
C SER A 103 13.42 -14.22 -1.15
N PHE A 104 14.49 -13.47 -1.37
CA PHE A 104 15.02 -12.51 -0.42
C PHE A 104 14.27 -11.18 -0.56
N MET A 105 13.81 -10.64 0.58
CA MET A 105 13.07 -9.37 0.62
C MET A 105 13.90 -8.30 1.33
N ILE A 106 14.23 -7.22 0.62
CA ILE A 106 14.86 -6.02 1.18
C ILE A 106 13.88 -4.86 1.03
N THR A 107 13.30 -4.40 2.14
CA THR A 107 12.17 -3.45 2.11
C THR A 107 12.56 -2.10 2.69
N GLN A 108 12.31 -1.01 1.96
CA GLN A 108 12.45 0.34 2.50
C GLN A 108 11.33 0.68 3.50
N THR A 109 11.53 1.66 4.38
CA THR A 109 10.55 2.05 5.41
C THR A 109 9.40 2.92 4.86
N GLY A 110 9.49 3.41 3.62
CA GLY A 110 8.52 4.32 3.01
C GLY A 110 8.59 5.75 3.57
N PRO A 111 7.85 6.71 2.98
CA PRO A 111 7.90 8.11 3.39
C PRO A 111 7.26 8.34 4.76
N SER A 112 7.68 9.41 5.43
CA SER A 112 6.98 9.97 6.58
C SER A 112 5.65 10.58 6.15
N ILE A 113 4.65 10.52 7.04
CA ILE A 113 3.37 11.20 6.88
C ILE A 113 3.24 12.14 8.07
N THR A 114 3.11 13.43 7.81
CA THR A 114 2.93 14.43 8.86
C THR A 114 1.48 14.43 9.37
N PRO A 115 1.24 14.91 10.61
CA PRO A 115 -0.13 15.04 11.12
C PRO A 115 -1.05 15.87 10.23
N ASN A 116 -0.54 16.95 9.64
CA ASN A 116 -1.30 17.81 8.72
C ASN A 116 -1.69 17.09 7.43
N GLU A 117 -0.76 16.34 6.83
CA GLU A 117 -1.06 15.55 5.62
C GLU A 117 -2.06 14.42 5.92
N LEU A 118 -1.96 13.80 7.10
CA LEU A 118 -2.93 12.81 7.55
C LEU A 118 -4.32 13.43 7.70
N GLU A 119 -4.41 14.62 8.29
CA GLU A 119 -5.67 15.33 8.44
C GLU A 119 -6.29 15.71 7.09
N GLN A 120 -5.50 16.28 6.18
CA GLN A 120 -5.92 16.62 4.82
C GLN A 120 -6.42 15.40 4.06
N PHE A 121 -5.62 14.33 4.00
CA PHE A 121 -6.03 13.07 3.39
C PHE A 121 -7.33 12.54 4.01
N THR A 122 -7.45 12.58 5.34
CA THR A 122 -8.64 12.06 6.01
C THR A 122 -9.88 12.85 5.61
N ALA A 123 -9.82 14.19 5.65
CA ALA A 123 -10.95 15.05 5.29
C ALA A 123 -11.36 14.88 3.81
N ASP A 124 -10.38 14.88 2.91
CA ASP A 124 -10.59 14.69 1.47
C ASP A 124 -11.12 13.30 1.15
N PHE A 125 -10.66 12.27 1.85
CA PHE A 125 -11.14 10.92 1.64
C PHE A 125 -12.56 10.75 2.16
N THR A 126 -12.84 11.15 3.41
CA THR A 126 -14.18 10.98 4.01
C THR A 126 -15.26 11.81 3.35
N SER A 127 -14.92 12.99 2.79
CA SER A 127 -15.89 13.83 2.08
C SER A 127 -16.40 13.24 0.76
N ARG A 128 -15.68 12.24 0.21
CA ARG A 128 -16.04 11.56 -1.05
C ARG A 128 -16.78 10.23 -0.84
N LEU A 129 -16.84 9.74 0.40
CA LEU A 129 -17.48 8.46 0.72
C LEU A 129 -19.00 8.61 0.83
N VAL A 130 -19.72 7.58 0.39
CA VAL A 130 -21.17 7.44 0.61
C VAL A 130 -21.48 6.15 1.38
N PRO A 131 -22.60 6.06 2.13
CA PRO A 131 -22.87 4.93 3.02
C PRO A 131 -22.80 3.52 2.39
N ASP A 132 -23.11 3.40 1.10
CA ASP A 132 -23.07 2.12 0.36
C ASP A 132 -21.65 1.71 -0.11
N ASP A 133 -20.63 2.53 0.16
CA ASP A 133 -19.26 2.18 -0.17
C ASP A 133 -18.68 1.11 0.78
N ILE A 134 -17.72 0.35 0.24
CA ILE A 134 -16.89 -0.57 0.99
C ILE A 134 -15.48 -0.01 1.01
N VAL A 135 -14.89 0.12 2.20
CA VAL A 135 -13.51 0.62 2.36
C VAL A 135 -12.66 -0.46 3.00
N VAL A 136 -11.61 -0.87 2.30
CA VAL A 136 -10.67 -1.91 2.73
C VAL A 136 -9.32 -1.27 3.05
N PHE A 137 -8.97 -1.17 4.32
CA PHE A 137 -7.60 -0.85 4.72
C PHE A 137 -6.78 -2.13 4.78
N ALA A 138 -5.73 -2.24 3.97
CA ALA A 138 -4.88 -3.43 3.97
C ALA A 138 -3.39 -3.08 4.00
N GLY A 139 -2.67 -3.76 4.88
CA GLY A 139 -1.27 -3.51 5.18
C GLY A 139 -1.06 -2.56 6.35
N ASN A 140 0.14 -2.62 6.94
CA ASN A 140 0.52 -1.68 7.97
C ASN A 140 0.89 -0.32 7.32
N PRO A 141 0.62 0.80 8.00
CA PRO A 141 1.05 2.11 7.52
C PRO A 141 2.58 2.24 7.53
N SER A 142 3.08 3.36 7.00
CA SER A 142 4.47 3.76 7.20
C SER A 142 4.81 3.72 8.69
N ARG A 143 6.02 3.28 9.06
CA ARG A 143 6.44 3.11 10.47
C ARG A 143 6.36 4.40 11.30
N LEU A 144 6.15 5.54 10.64
CA LEU A 144 6.08 6.86 11.23
C LEU A 144 4.64 7.29 11.58
N MET A 145 3.63 6.50 11.23
CA MET A 145 2.25 6.67 11.70
C MET A 145 2.04 5.83 12.96
N THR A 146 1.53 6.41 14.04
CA THR A 146 1.27 5.64 15.26
C THR A 146 -0.01 4.81 15.15
N PRO A 147 -0.17 3.72 15.92
CA PRO A 147 -1.44 3.00 15.99
C PRO A 147 -2.64 3.86 16.44
N ASN A 148 -2.40 4.94 17.18
CA ASN A 148 -3.45 5.87 17.60
C ASN A 148 -3.91 6.76 16.43
N ASP A 149 -2.97 7.24 15.61
CA ASP A 149 -3.28 7.99 14.39
C ASP A 149 -4.09 7.12 13.41
N TYR A 150 -3.66 5.88 13.24
CA TYR A 150 -4.35 4.88 12.41
C TYR A 150 -5.77 4.62 12.92
N GLY A 151 -5.94 4.40 14.22
CA GLY A 151 -7.27 4.22 14.84
C GLY A 151 -8.18 5.44 14.67
N SER A 152 -7.64 6.65 14.79
CA SER A 152 -8.39 7.90 14.56
C SER A 152 -8.88 8.03 13.12
N LEU A 153 -8.03 7.67 12.14
CA LEU A 153 -8.41 7.62 10.73
C LEU A 153 -9.55 6.62 10.48
N LEU A 154 -9.40 5.38 10.98
CA LEU A 154 -10.42 4.34 10.80
C LEU A 154 -11.77 4.76 11.39
N LYS A 155 -11.77 5.41 12.56
CA LYS A 155 -12.99 5.92 13.20
C LYS A 155 -13.70 6.97 12.34
N LYS A 156 -12.97 7.95 11.80
CA LYS A 156 -13.52 8.98 10.92
C LYS A 156 -14.11 8.36 9.64
N VAL A 157 -13.44 7.36 9.06
CA VAL A 157 -13.98 6.61 7.92
C VAL A 157 -15.26 5.87 8.32
N LYS A 158 -15.29 5.17 9.46
CA LYS A 158 -16.46 4.43 9.93
C LYS A 158 -17.68 5.34 10.16
N GLU A 159 -17.47 6.56 10.64
CA GLU A 159 -18.50 7.56 10.89
C GLU A 159 -19.22 8.03 9.61
N THR A 160 -18.66 7.80 8.42
CA THR A 160 -19.33 8.05 7.13
C THR A 160 -20.44 7.05 6.79
N GLY A 161 -20.58 5.96 7.57
CA GLY A 161 -21.59 4.92 7.35
C GLY A 161 -21.15 3.77 6.45
N VAL A 162 -19.95 3.83 5.86
CA VAL A 162 -19.41 2.79 4.98
C VAL A 162 -19.22 1.43 5.67
N ARG A 163 -19.18 0.37 4.85
CA ARG A 163 -18.68 -0.93 5.27
C ARG A 163 -17.15 -0.90 5.33
N LEU A 164 -16.61 -0.79 6.55
CA LEU A 164 -15.17 -0.81 6.80
C LEU A 164 -14.63 -2.23 7.01
N ILE A 165 -13.56 -2.58 6.29
CA ILE A 165 -12.80 -3.84 6.41
C ILE A 165 -11.33 -3.48 6.68
N VAL A 166 -10.68 -4.20 7.61
CA VAL A 166 -9.29 -3.94 8.02
C VAL A 166 -8.47 -5.24 8.02
N ASP A 167 -7.46 -5.31 7.16
CA ASP A 167 -6.36 -6.29 7.21
C ASP A 167 -5.07 -5.59 7.67
N ALA A 168 -4.86 -5.57 8.97
CA ALA A 168 -3.66 -5.05 9.61
C ALA A 168 -3.09 -6.06 10.60
N SER A 169 -1.88 -5.82 11.08
CA SER A 169 -1.21 -6.72 12.02
C SER A 169 -0.75 -6.00 13.29
N GLY A 170 -0.51 -6.78 14.34
CA GLY A 170 0.02 -6.27 15.61
C GLY A 170 -0.85 -5.17 16.22
N ASP A 171 -0.20 -4.09 16.67
CA ASP A 171 -0.86 -2.98 17.34
C ASP A 171 -1.82 -2.20 16.44
N TYR A 172 -1.59 -2.18 15.13
CA TYR A 172 -2.49 -1.54 14.15
C TYR A 172 -3.83 -2.27 14.03
N LEU A 173 -3.90 -3.55 14.38
CA LEU A 173 -5.17 -4.26 14.48
C LEU A 173 -5.74 -4.20 15.91
N LYS A 174 -4.90 -4.42 16.93
CA LYS A 174 -5.36 -4.59 18.32
C LYS A 174 -5.87 -3.30 18.96
N LYS A 175 -5.17 -2.17 18.78
CA LYS A 175 -5.52 -0.91 19.45
C LYS A 175 -6.83 -0.31 18.94
N PRO A 176 -7.09 -0.27 17.62
CA PRO A 176 -8.36 0.26 17.11
C PRO A 176 -9.58 -0.53 17.64
N LEU A 177 -9.50 -1.86 17.72
CA LEU A 177 -10.56 -2.73 18.25
C LEU A 177 -10.82 -2.56 19.76
N LYS A 178 -9.82 -2.15 20.54
CA LYS A 178 -10.00 -1.88 21.98
C LYS A 178 -10.78 -0.59 22.23
N SER A 179 -10.67 0.38 21.33
CA SER A 179 -11.60 1.49 21.30
C SER A 179 -12.94 0.92 20.84
N ARG A 180 -13.95 0.80 21.72
CA ARG A 180 -15.25 0.15 21.46
C ARG A 180 -16.12 0.85 20.40
N ARG A 181 -15.50 1.50 19.41
CA ARG A 181 -16.09 2.36 18.38
C ARG A 181 -15.70 1.93 16.96
N LEU A 182 -15.02 0.79 16.80
CA LEU A 182 -14.69 0.16 15.51
C LEU A 182 -15.27 -1.25 15.41
#